data_AF-W4QB91-F1
#
_entry.id   AF-W4QB91-F1
#
_cell.length_a   1.000
_cell.length_b   1.000
_cell.length_c   1.000
_cell.angle_alpha   90.00
_cell.angle_beta   90.00
_cell.angle_gamma   90.00
#
_symmetry.space_group_name_H-M   'P 1'
#
loop_
_entity.id
_entity.type
_entity.pdbx_description
1 polymer ?
#
loop_
_entity_poly.entity_id
_entity_poly.type
_entity_poly.pdbx_seq_one_letter_code
_entity_poly.pdbx_strand_id
1 'polypeptide(L)'
;MNVANDILEEEAAKKDEEAVQDDGEKDDIELTNINIDYIETNVQIAYQDGQEEVVNELIANQHEYLNELAGWGNAEVLSFEELIESEQWLKLKNDIQWLYEEGFDHSLVVNDMMNAEQFVRVAEAGDRMSIRYIHRIFHDLDASINRRQVDRVWGVTHAFGTTRQQQEVVNYLSSTQ
;
A
#
# COMPACT_ATOMS: atom_id res chain seq x y z
N MET A 1 76.81 22.59 -7.32
CA MET A 1 77.63 21.72 -8.20
C MET A 1 77.43 20.30 -7.69
N ASN A 2 76.80 19.34 -8.36
CA ASN A 2 76.31 19.11 -9.74
C ASN A 2 74.96 18.38 -9.60
N VAL A 3 73.81 18.82 -10.14
CA VAL A 3 73.35 18.97 -11.54
C VAL A 3 73.15 17.62 -12.27
N ALA A 4 71.86 17.28 -12.44
CA ALA A 4 71.16 16.64 -13.57
C ALA A 4 71.54 15.19 -13.97
N ASN A 5 70.68 14.31 -14.49
CA ASN A 5 69.47 14.38 -15.35
C ASN A 5 68.63 13.10 -15.05
N ASP A 6 67.30 13.03 -14.99
CA ASP A 6 66.22 13.39 -15.94
C ASP A 6 65.68 12.13 -16.68
N ILE A 7 64.36 12.14 -16.97
CA ILE A 7 63.62 11.41 -18.04
C ILE A 7 62.69 10.21 -17.67
N LEU A 8 61.35 10.50 -17.77
CA LEU A 8 60.18 9.75 -18.32
C LEU A 8 59.65 8.48 -17.58
N GLU A 9 58.38 8.05 -17.55
CA GLU A 9 57.14 8.15 -18.37
C GLU A 9 55.95 7.59 -17.51
N GLU A 10 54.73 8.16 -17.48
CA GLU A 10 53.44 7.60 -18.00
C GLU A 10 53.22 6.06 -17.78
N GLU A 11 52.23 5.54 -17.05
CA GLU A 11 50.80 5.33 -17.39
C GLU A 11 50.10 4.56 -16.21
N ALA A 12 48.91 4.99 -15.76
CA ALA A 12 47.58 4.40 -16.01
C ALA A 12 47.18 3.09 -15.25
N ALA A 13 46.31 3.29 -14.26
CA ALA A 13 45.09 2.54 -13.89
C ALA A 13 44.87 1.07 -14.32
N LYS A 14 44.66 0.20 -13.32
CA LYS A 14 43.72 -0.97 -13.32
C LYS A 14 43.22 -1.14 -11.87
N LYS A 15 41.98 -0.73 -11.54
CA LYS A 15 40.69 -1.45 -11.61
C LYS A 15 40.69 -2.79 -10.86
N ASP A 16 40.37 -2.72 -9.56
CA ASP A 16 39.76 -3.81 -8.81
C ASP A 16 38.26 -3.44 -8.64
N GLU A 17 37.44 -3.90 -9.59
CA GLU A 17 35.98 -3.98 -9.45
C GLU A 17 35.68 -5.44 -9.05
N GLU A 18 35.63 -5.73 -7.76
CA GLU A 18 34.93 -6.92 -7.26
C GLU A 18 33.43 -6.60 -7.30
N ALA A 19 32.79 -7.03 -8.38
CA ALA A 19 31.34 -7.06 -8.51
C ALA A 19 30.78 -8.09 -7.51
N VAL A 20 30.29 -7.60 -6.38
CA VAL A 20 29.33 -8.33 -5.55
C VAL A 20 28.06 -8.45 -6.39
N GLN A 21 27.81 -9.66 -6.89
CA GLN A 21 26.51 -10.03 -7.43
C GLN A 21 25.53 -10.05 -6.26
N ASP A 22 24.87 -8.92 -6.07
CA ASP A 22 23.61 -8.81 -5.34
C ASP A 22 22.55 -9.46 -6.25
N ASP A 23 22.19 -10.68 -5.91
CA ASP A 23 21.03 -11.39 -6.43
C ASP A 23 19.77 -10.71 -5.89
N GLY A 24 19.55 -9.47 -6.35
CA GLY A 24 18.27 -8.81 -6.31
C GLY A 24 17.28 -9.66 -7.12
N GLU A 25 16.69 -10.62 -6.44
CA GLU A 25 15.47 -11.32 -6.81
C GLU A 25 14.42 -10.21 -7.00
N LYS A 26 14.38 -9.69 -8.23
CA LYS A 26 13.23 -8.97 -8.72
C LYS A 26 12.13 -10.00 -8.72
N ASP A 27 11.32 -9.95 -7.69
CA ASP A 27 9.96 -10.46 -7.73
C ASP A 27 9.29 -9.77 -8.92
N ASP A 28 9.43 -10.37 -10.10
CA ASP A 28 8.53 -10.16 -11.22
C ASP A 28 7.16 -10.59 -10.68
N ILE A 29 6.41 -9.63 -10.13
CA ILE A 29 5.04 -9.83 -9.69
C ILE A 29 4.27 -10.16 -10.96
N GLU A 30 4.18 -11.45 -11.26
CA GLU A 30 3.31 -12.00 -12.27
C GLU A 30 1.89 -11.70 -11.78
N LEU A 31 1.32 -10.59 -12.27
CA LEU A 31 -0.08 -10.18 -12.09
C LEU A 31 -0.97 -11.22 -12.79
N THR A 32 -1.02 -12.41 -12.21
CA THR A 32 -1.91 -13.49 -12.59
C THR A 32 -3.32 -13.14 -12.09
N ASN A 33 -4.33 -13.44 -12.90
CA ASN A 33 -5.75 -13.20 -12.62
C ASN A 33 -6.09 -13.40 -11.13
N ILE A 34 -6.22 -12.29 -10.39
CA ILE A 34 -6.45 -12.34 -8.94
C ILE A 34 -7.89 -12.78 -8.73
N ASN A 35 -8.08 -14.07 -8.43
CA ASN A 35 -9.37 -14.61 -8.01
C ASN A 35 -9.49 -14.40 -6.50
N ILE A 36 -10.03 -13.25 -6.09
CA ILE A 36 -10.27 -12.94 -4.68
C ILE A 36 -11.47 -13.77 -4.21
N ASP A 37 -11.20 -14.76 -3.35
CA ASP A 37 -12.25 -15.57 -2.72
C ASP A 37 -12.84 -14.79 -1.55
N TYR A 38 -13.84 -13.95 -1.87
CA TYR A 38 -14.48 -13.12 -0.87
C TYR A 38 -15.28 -13.94 0.12
N ILE A 39 -15.21 -13.53 1.38
CA ILE A 39 -16.02 -14.07 2.45
C ILE A 39 -17.50 -13.75 2.20
N GLU A 40 -18.33 -14.80 2.18
CA GLU A 40 -19.79 -14.70 2.14
C GLU A 40 -20.36 -14.76 3.56
N THR A 41 -20.75 -13.60 4.11
CA THR A 41 -21.36 -13.49 5.43
C THR A 41 -22.33 -12.30 5.50
N ASN A 42 -23.20 -12.28 6.49
CA ASN A 42 -24.07 -11.14 6.81
C ASN A 42 -23.53 -10.27 7.96
N VAL A 43 -22.40 -10.66 8.55
CA VAL A 43 -21.74 -9.91 9.62
C VAL A 43 -20.89 -8.81 8.98
N GLN A 44 -21.22 -7.54 9.24
CA GLN A 44 -20.48 -6.40 8.67
C GLN A 44 -19.07 -6.30 9.24
N ILE A 45 -18.97 -6.42 10.56
CA ILE A 45 -17.73 -6.29 11.32
C ILE A 45 -17.75 -7.26 12.50
N ALA A 46 -16.62 -7.92 12.71
CA ALA A 46 -16.30 -8.67 13.90
C ALA A 46 -14.83 -8.40 14.21
N TYR A 47 -14.50 -8.26 15.49
CA TYR A 47 -13.13 -8.05 15.95
C TYR A 47 -12.61 -9.35 16.55
N GLN A 48 -11.32 -9.60 16.41
CA GLN A 48 -10.66 -10.59 17.25
C GLN A 48 -10.75 -10.18 18.73
N ASP A 49 -10.70 -11.15 19.62
CA ASP A 49 -10.88 -10.94 21.07
C ASP A 49 -9.89 -9.89 21.61
N GLY A 50 -10.45 -8.78 22.13
CA GLY A 50 -9.69 -7.69 22.74
C GLY A 50 -9.02 -6.73 21.75
N GLN A 51 -9.27 -6.84 20.45
CA GLN A 51 -8.58 -6.04 19.43
C GLN A 51 -9.31 -4.79 18.97
N GLU A 52 -10.57 -4.58 19.38
CA GLU A 52 -11.40 -3.46 18.91
C GLU A 52 -10.72 -2.09 19.09
N GLU A 53 -10.09 -1.82 20.23
CA GLU A 53 -9.42 -0.54 20.49
C GLU A 53 -8.21 -0.33 19.55
N VAL A 54 -7.41 -1.37 19.35
CA VAL A 54 -6.23 -1.33 18.47
C VAL A 54 -6.66 -1.15 17.01
N VAL A 55 -7.68 -1.90 16.57
CA VAL A 55 -8.25 -1.77 15.23
C VAL A 55 -8.75 -0.36 14.97
N ASN A 56 -9.50 0.21 15.93
CA ASN A 56 -10.02 1.57 15.83
C ASN A 56 -8.90 2.60 15.68
N GLU A 57 -7.83 2.47 16.47
CA GLU A 57 -6.65 3.34 16.39
C GLU A 57 -5.93 3.21 15.04
N LEU A 58 -5.69 1.98 14.58
CA LEU A 58 -5.02 1.75 13.29
C LEU A 58 -5.80 2.32 12.12
N ILE A 59 -7.12 2.15 12.10
CA ILE A 59 -7.98 2.71 11.05
C ILE A 59 -7.90 4.24 11.03
N ALA A 60 -7.97 4.89 12.21
CA ALA A 60 -7.88 6.33 12.31
C ALA A 60 -6.51 6.86 11.85
N ASN A 61 -5.43 6.21 12.29
CA ASN A 61 -4.06 6.58 11.93
C ASN A 61 -3.80 6.43 10.43
N GLN A 62 -4.25 5.33 9.82
CA GLN A 62 -4.06 5.11 8.39
C GLN A 62 -4.93 6.03 7.54
N HIS A 63 -6.15 6.36 7.98
CA HIS A 63 -6.93 7.40 7.33
C HIS A 63 -6.23 8.78 7.38
N GLU A 64 -5.60 9.15 8.50
CA GLU A 64 -4.82 10.39 8.60
C GLU A 64 -3.62 10.41 7.64
N TYR A 65 -2.83 9.35 7.61
CA TYR A 65 -1.74 9.20 6.66
C TYR A 65 -2.21 9.32 5.21
N LEU A 66 -3.28 8.62 4.85
CA LEU A 66 -3.82 8.63 3.48
C LEU A 66 -4.44 9.99 3.10
N ASN A 67 -4.92 10.76 4.07
CA ASN A 67 -5.33 12.15 3.86
C ASN A 67 -4.14 13.04 3.49
N GLU A 68 -3.00 12.88 4.17
CA GLU A 68 -1.79 13.63 3.84
C GLU A 68 -1.24 13.23 2.45
N LEU A 69 -1.23 11.93 2.19
CA LEU A 69 -0.66 11.35 0.97
C LEU A 69 -1.50 11.65 -0.28
N ALA A 70 -2.82 11.48 -0.20
CA ALA A 70 -3.72 11.50 -1.36
C ALA A 70 -4.79 12.59 -1.28
N GLY A 71 -4.88 13.34 -0.18
CA GLY A 71 -5.78 14.47 -0.04
C GLY A 71 -5.43 15.63 -0.97
N TRP A 72 -6.44 16.42 -1.33
CA TRP A 72 -6.30 17.71 -2.01
C TRP A 72 -5.46 17.74 -3.31
N GLY A 73 -5.31 16.60 -3.99
CA GLY A 73 -4.56 16.50 -5.26
C GLY A 73 -3.10 16.06 -5.12
N ASN A 74 -2.62 15.76 -3.90
CA ASN A 74 -1.24 15.32 -3.65
C ASN A 74 -0.87 14.02 -4.38
N ALA A 75 -1.84 13.13 -4.63
CA ALA A 75 -1.60 11.90 -5.39
C ALA A 75 -1.08 12.15 -6.83
N GLU A 76 -1.35 13.32 -7.42
CA GLU A 76 -0.91 13.64 -8.79
C GLU A 76 0.58 13.95 -8.90
N VAL A 77 1.20 14.40 -7.79
CA VAL A 77 2.63 14.78 -7.75
C VAL A 77 3.49 13.74 -7.04
N LEU A 78 2.90 12.61 -6.66
CA LEU A 78 3.55 11.56 -5.92
C LEU A 78 4.61 10.83 -6.77
N SER A 79 5.82 10.71 -6.23
CA SER A 79 6.87 9.82 -6.72
C SER A 79 6.64 8.42 -6.16
N PHE A 80 6.39 7.45 -7.03
CA PHE A 80 6.13 6.07 -6.60
C PHE A 80 7.36 5.39 -6.03
N GLU A 81 8.53 5.70 -6.57
CA GLU A 81 9.82 5.19 -6.08
C GLU A 81 10.03 5.62 -4.62
N GLU A 82 9.82 6.91 -4.32
CA GLU A 82 9.93 7.43 -2.95
C GLU A 82 8.82 6.92 -2.03
N LEU A 83 7.62 6.68 -2.57
CA LEU A 83 6.50 6.14 -1.79
C LEU A 83 6.81 4.75 -1.27
N ILE A 84 7.25 3.84 -2.15
CA ILE A 84 7.48 2.43 -1.82
C ILE A 84 8.57 2.28 -0.76
N GLU A 85 9.57 3.16 -0.79
CA GLU A 85 10.65 3.18 0.19
C GLU A 85 10.30 3.92 1.50
N SER A 86 9.16 4.62 1.56
CA SER A 86 8.79 5.39 2.73
C SER A 86 8.37 4.50 3.91
N GLU A 87 8.84 4.85 5.11
CA GLU A 87 8.49 4.13 6.35
C GLU A 87 6.97 4.13 6.59
N GLN A 88 6.28 5.21 6.22
CA GLN A 88 4.83 5.33 6.38
C GLN A 88 4.07 4.38 5.44
N TRP A 89 4.53 4.22 4.20
CA TRP A 89 3.92 3.27 3.26
C TRP A 89 4.13 1.83 3.73
N LEU A 90 5.36 1.48 4.15
CA LEU A 90 5.64 0.17 4.72
C LEU A 90 4.78 -0.09 5.97
N LYS A 91 4.57 0.93 6.81
CA LYS A 91 3.67 0.83 7.96
C LYS A 91 2.21 0.58 7.53
N LEU A 92 1.70 1.29 6.53
CA LEU A 92 0.36 1.04 5.99
C LEU A 92 0.19 -0.41 5.53
N LYS A 93 1.18 -0.97 4.83
CA LYS A 93 1.17 -2.37 4.38
C LYS A 93 1.08 -3.34 5.55
N ASN A 94 1.94 -3.15 6.54
CA ASN A 94 1.98 -3.99 7.75
C ASN A 94 0.67 -3.88 8.53
N ASP A 95 0.10 -2.69 8.64
CA ASP A 95 -1.16 -2.48 9.35
C ASP A 95 -2.35 -3.10 8.61
N ILE A 96 -2.40 -3.03 7.26
CA ILE A 96 -3.42 -3.74 6.46
C ILE A 96 -3.33 -5.25 6.70
N GLN A 97 -2.11 -5.81 6.67
CA GLN A 97 -1.90 -7.23 6.93
C GLN A 97 -2.31 -7.61 8.35
N TRP A 98 -1.92 -6.81 9.35
CA TRP A 98 -2.29 -7.06 10.74
C TRP A 98 -3.81 -6.97 10.94
N LEU A 99 -4.49 -5.99 10.32
CA LEU A 99 -5.95 -5.88 10.38
C LEU A 99 -6.64 -7.11 9.78
N TYR A 100 -6.08 -7.68 8.71
CA TYR A 100 -6.57 -8.91 8.09
C TYR A 100 -6.34 -10.16 8.95
N GLU A 101 -5.15 -10.33 9.52
CA GLU A 101 -4.75 -11.56 10.23
C GLU A 101 -5.18 -11.58 11.70
N GLU A 102 -5.07 -10.44 12.38
CA GLU A 102 -5.14 -10.34 13.84
C GLU A 102 -6.17 -9.31 14.34
N GLY A 103 -6.57 -8.35 13.50
CA GLY A 103 -7.52 -7.30 13.90
C GLY A 103 -8.97 -7.73 13.81
N PHE A 104 -9.38 -8.18 12.62
CA PHE A 104 -10.75 -8.57 12.33
C PHE A 104 -10.96 -10.08 12.43
N ASP A 105 -12.15 -10.45 12.90
CA ASP A 105 -12.65 -11.82 12.82
C ASP A 105 -13.59 -11.95 11.61
N HIS A 106 -14.03 -13.17 11.31
CA HIS A 106 -14.83 -13.54 10.15
C HIS A 106 -16.05 -12.62 9.92
N SER A 107 -15.89 -11.67 9.01
CA SER A 107 -16.87 -10.62 8.69
C SER A 107 -16.58 -9.95 7.34
N LEU A 108 -17.50 -9.12 6.85
CA LEU A 108 -17.37 -8.44 5.55
C LEU A 108 -16.20 -7.45 5.49
N VAL A 109 -15.78 -6.85 6.61
CA VAL A 109 -14.62 -5.94 6.64
C VAL A 109 -13.29 -6.64 6.30
N VAL A 110 -13.22 -7.97 6.45
CA VAL A 110 -12.06 -8.74 5.99
C VAL A 110 -11.89 -8.63 4.47
N ASN A 111 -12.99 -8.62 3.71
CA ASN A 111 -12.95 -8.38 2.26
C ASN A 111 -12.41 -6.98 1.92
N ASP A 112 -12.64 -6.01 2.79
CA ASP A 112 -12.10 -4.65 2.64
C ASP A 112 -10.58 -4.62 2.79
N MET A 113 -10.03 -5.42 3.72
CA MET A 113 -8.58 -5.57 3.88
C MET A 113 -7.96 -6.34 2.72
N MET A 114 -8.63 -7.38 2.21
CA MET A 114 -8.20 -8.08 0.99
C MET A 114 -8.11 -7.11 -0.20
N ASN A 115 -9.14 -6.27 -0.40
CA ASN A 115 -9.12 -5.24 -1.45
C ASN A 115 -8.01 -4.22 -1.23
N ALA A 116 -7.82 -3.74 -0.01
CA ALA A 116 -6.76 -2.79 0.31
C ALA A 116 -5.37 -3.37 0.01
N GLU A 117 -5.13 -4.63 0.35
CA GLU A 117 -3.88 -5.33 0.04
C GLU A 117 -3.64 -5.43 -1.48
N GLN A 118 -4.67 -5.74 -2.27
CA GLN A 118 -4.54 -5.77 -3.72
C GLN A 118 -4.25 -4.38 -4.29
N PHE A 119 -4.92 -3.34 -3.78
CA PHE A 119 -4.64 -1.98 -4.20
C PHE A 119 -3.24 -1.50 -3.80
N VAL A 120 -2.66 -1.99 -2.70
CA VAL A 120 -1.25 -1.72 -2.40
C VAL A 120 -0.38 -2.22 -3.55
N ARG A 121 -0.52 -3.49 -3.96
CA ARG A 121 0.29 -4.08 -5.04
C ARG A 121 0.15 -3.30 -6.35
N VAL A 122 -1.07 -2.91 -6.71
CA VAL A 122 -1.35 -2.14 -7.93
C VAL A 122 -0.83 -0.69 -7.81
N ALA A 123 -0.89 -0.09 -6.63
CA ALA A 123 -0.30 1.23 -6.38
C ALA A 123 1.23 1.22 -6.48
N GLU A 124 1.89 0.17 -5.99
CA GLU A 124 3.35 -0.01 -6.12
C GLU A 124 3.77 -0.19 -7.58
N ALA A 125 2.88 -0.70 -8.44
CA ALA A 125 3.07 -0.73 -9.90
C ALA A 125 2.84 0.64 -10.58
N GLY A 126 2.59 1.71 -9.82
CA GLY A 126 2.46 3.08 -10.33
C GLY A 126 1.02 3.56 -10.55
N ASP A 127 0.01 2.85 -10.04
CA ASP A 127 -1.39 3.26 -10.20
C ASP A 127 -1.88 4.21 -9.10
N ARG A 128 -2.09 5.48 -9.48
CA ARG A 128 -2.58 6.52 -8.55
C ARG A 128 -4.01 6.27 -8.07
N MET A 129 -4.83 5.64 -8.91
CA MET A 129 -6.22 5.37 -8.57
C MET A 129 -6.34 4.32 -7.46
N SER A 130 -5.42 3.37 -7.40
CA SER A 130 -5.31 2.39 -6.32
C SER A 130 -5.01 3.05 -4.97
N ILE A 131 -4.11 4.05 -4.91
CA ILE A 131 -3.91 4.87 -3.70
C ILE A 131 -5.23 5.53 -3.26
N ARG A 132 -6.00 6.06 -4.21
CA ARG A 132 -7.31 6.67 -3.89
C ARG A 132 -8.31 5.64 -3.39
N TYR A 133 -8.31 4.40 -3.87
CA TYR A 133 -9.19 3.36 -3.35
C TYR A 133 -8.79 2.91 -1.95
N ILE A 134 -7.50 2.76 -1.65
CA ILE A 134 -7.03 2.49 -0.28
C ILE A 134 -7.52 3.60 0.65
N HIS A 135 -7.32 4.87 0.25
CA HIS A 135 -7.82 6.01 1.02
C HIS A 135 -9.33 5.92 1.25
N ARG A 136 -10.14 5.65 0.22
CA ARG A 136 -11.60 5.55 0.36
C ARG A 136 -12.06 4.41 1.26
N ILE A 137 -11.37 3.27 1.23
CA ILE A 137 -11.64 2.14 2.13
C ILE A 137 -11.43 2.59 3.57
N PHE A 138 -10.23 3.08 3.91
CA PHE A 138 -9.92 3.53 5.28
C PHE A 138 -10.79 4.70 5.73
N HIS A 139 -11.09 5.63 4.83
CA HIS A 139 -12.00 6.74 5.09
C HIS A 139 -13.40 6.23 5.49
N ASP A 140 -14.01 5.37 4.68
CA ASP A 140 -15.36 4.85 4.93
C ASP A 140 -15.40 3.97 6.20
N LEU A 141 -14.33 3.23 6.48
CA LEU A 141 -14.17 2.47 7.73
C LEU A 141 -14.06 3.40 8.93
N ASP A 142 -13.22 4.43 8.90
CA ASP A 142 -13.07 5.39 10.00
C ASP A 142 -14.36 6.16 10.29
N ALA A 143 -15.08 6.53 9.23
CA ALA A 143 -16.41 7.14 9.36
C ALA A 143 -17.43 6.21 10.04
N SER A 144 -17.37 4.91 9.76
CA SER A 144 -18.36 3.94 10.23
C SER A 144 -18.02 3.40 11.63
N ILE A 145 -16.76 3.06 11.86
CA ILE A 145 -16.25 2.40 13.06
C ILE A 145 -15.99 3.43 14.17
N ASN A 146 -15.19 4.46 13.86
CA ASN A 146 -14.81 5.50 14.82
C ASN A 146 -15.80 6.66 14.87
N ARG A 147 -16.84 6.64 14.02
CA ARG A 147 -17.84 7.71 13.90
C ARG A 147 -17.22 9.06 13.59
N ARG A 148 -16.07 9.07 12.88
CA ARG A 148 -15.43 10.31 12.44
C ARG A 148 -16.41 11.06 11.53
N GLN A 149 -16.57 12.35 11.80
CA GLN A 149 -17.36 13.20 10.91
C GLN A 149 -16.58 13.45 9.63
N VAL A 150 -17.20 13.13 8.50
CA VAL A 150 -16.61 13.19 7.17
C VAL A 150 -17.57 13.91 6.23
N ASP A 151 -17.02 14.62 5.25
CA ASP A 151 -17.83 15.41 4.31
C ASP A 151 -18.66 14.55 3.36
N ARG A 152 -18.19 13.32 3.11
CA ARG A 152 -18.81 12.35 2.19
C ARG A 152 -18.42 10.94 2.55
N VAL A 153 -19.30 9.98 2.31
CA VAL A 153 -18.99 8.54 2.32
C VAL A 153 -19.00 8.06 0.87
N TRP A 154 -17.98 7.31 0.45
CA TRP A 154 -17.90 6.81 -0.93
C TRP A 154 -18.74 5.55 -1.12
N GLY A 155 -18.87 4.75 -0.06
CA GLY A 155 -19.60 3.50 -0.01
C GLY A 155 -18.86 2.37 -0.71
N VAL A 156 -17.53 2.39 -0.72
CA VAL A 156 -16.69 1.42 -1.44
C VAL A 156 -16.46 0.12 -0.66
N THR A 157 -16.72 0.13 0.64
CA THR A 157 -16.48 -1.03 1.51
C THR A 157 -17.53 -2.12 1.35
N HIS A 158 -17.13 -3.37 1.52
CA HIS A 158 -18.01 -4.52 1.67
C HIS A 158 -18.82 -4.42 2.96
N ALA A 159 -18.21 -3.97 4.06
CA ALA A 159 -18.88 -3.90 5.37
C ALA A 159 -20.04 -2.87 5.42
N PHE A 160 -19.84 -1.69 4.84
CA PHE A 160 -20.77 -0.54 5.03
C PHE A 160 -21.21 0.13 3.73
N GLY A 161 -20.64 -0.28 2.59
CA GLY A 161 -20.91 0.31 1.29
C GLY A 161 -22.16 -0.22 0.59
N THR A 162 -22.21 0.02 -0.72
CA THR A 162 -23.31 -0.43 -1.59
C THR A 162 -22.81 -1.38 -2.66
N THR A 163 -23.64 -2.34 -3.06
CA THR A 163 -23.29 -3.34 -4.09
C THR A 163 -22.76 -2.70 -5.37
N ARG A 164 -23.31 -1.56 -5.80
CA ARG A 164 -22.83 -0.86 -7.01
C ARG A 164 -21.38 -0.39 -6.86
N GLN A 165 -21.06 0.25 -5.74
CA GLN A 165 -19.72 0.79 -5.47
C GLN A 165 -18.71 -0.32 -5.19
N GLN A 166 -19.12 -1.38 -4.50
CA GLN A 166 -18.32 -2.59 -4.32
C GLN A 166 -17.97 -3.21 -5.69
N GLN A 167 -18.95 -3.34 -6.59
CA GLN A 167 -18.70 -3.85 -7.93
C GLN A 167 -17.75 -2.95 -8.73
N GLU A 168 -17.82 -1.63 -8.56
CA GLU A 168 -16.87 -0.71 -9.19
C GLU A 168 -15.42 -0.96 -8.72
N VAL A 169 -15.22 -1.20 -7.43
CA VAL A 169 -13.92 -1.59 -6.85
C VAL A 169 -13.42 -2.91 -7.43
N VAL A 170 -14.25 -3.96 -7.41
CA VAL A 170 -13.91 -5.29 -7.93
C VAL A 170 -13.59 -5.24 -9.42
N ASN A 171 -14.41 -4.53 -10.19
CA ASN A 171 -14.18 -4.34 -11.62
C ASN A 171 -12.86 -3.62 -11.88
N TYR A 172 -12.54 -2.60 -11.07
CA TYR A 172 -11.29 -1.88 -11.21
C TYR A 172 -10.08 -2.80 -11.01
N LEU A 173 -10.05 -3.57 -9.92
CA LEU A 173 -9.00 -4.56 -9.65
C LEU A 173 -8.92 -5.63 -10.75
N SER A 174 -10.05 -5.98 -11.36
CA SER A 174 -10.12 -6.94 -12.46
C SER A 174 -9.64 -6.38 -13.80
N SER A 175 -9.70 -5.05 -13.98
CA SER A 175 -9.38 -4.35 -15.24
C SER A 175 -7.98 -3.73 -15.30
N THR A 176 -7.33 -3.56 -14.14
CA THR A 176 -6.00 -2.95 -14.01
C THR A 176 -4.90 -4.02 -14.10
N GLN A 177 -5.18 -5.09 -14.85
CA GLN A 177 -4.32 -6.25 -15.06
C GLN A 177 -3.78 -6.25 -16.49
#